data_AF-A0A072Q626-F1
#
_entry.id   AF-A0A072Q626-F1
#
_cell.length_a   1.000
_cell.length_b   1.000
_cell.length_c   1.000
_cell.angle_alpha   90.00
_cell.angle_beta   90.00
_cell.angle_gamma   90.00
#
_symmetry.space_group_name_H-M   'P 1'
#
loop_
_entity.id
_entity.type
_entity.pdbx_description
1 polymer ?
#
loop_
_entity_poly.entity_id
_entity_poly.type
_entity_poly.pdbx_seq_one_letter_code
_entity_poly.pdbx_strand_id
1 'polypeptide(L)'
;MKSFTTTIILVLPLLASCSSNDPIPVATREHWMQRAIDALSELTSTPCPFEAFGAAIVNHTDVTNSEHGELICLGVNSIMKLGNPTLHGETAAINNCSGILTSDPYNLSGAEALRAFRDLSIYTTAEACPMCATAIRWAGFKDYTYGTSGKTLKSQGWPQLSLSSSELFEHTSSLPTETRIVPDVLADETDPLFRWQYDSSGKCPAGCRRARVMDTENGEHGRTCIPGDPSEEESLAGEVAEDVAKGTAKGMAGLWSVLFGLFKVAAPVGDEL
;
A
#
# COMPACT_ATOMS: atom_id res chain seq x y z
N MET A 1 -39.43 1.49 -51.70
CA MET A 1 -39.53 1.88 -50.27
C MET A 1 -38.35 1.27 -49.53
N LYS A 2 -37.80 2.01 -48.56
CA LYS A 2 -36.37 2.08 -48.19
C LYS A 2 -35.80 0.78 -47.60
N SER A 3 -34.65 0.34 -48.14
CA SER A 3 -33.79 -0.70 -47.57
C SER A 3 -33.03 -0.12 -46.38
N PHE A 4 -33.25 -0.68 -45.18
CA PHE A 4 -32.49 -0.33 -43.98
C PHE A 4 -31.32 -1.31 -43.86
N THR A 5 -30.12 -0.82 -44.12
CA THR A 5 -28.87 -1.53 -43.84
C THR A 5 -28.47 -1.22 -42.40
N THR A 6 -28.69 -2.17 -41.50
CA THR A 6 -28.24 -2.07 -40.09
C THR A 6 -26.73 -2.30 -40.04
N THR A 7 -25.97 -1.23 -39.82
CA THR A 7 -24.54 -1.32 -39.50
C THR A 7 -24.39 -1.75 -38.04
N ILE A 8 -23.99 -2.99 -37.80
CA ILE A 8 -23.57 -3.47 -36.49
C ILE A 8 -22.18 -2.89 -36.22
N ILE A 9 -22.08 -1.90 -35.34
CA ILE A 9 -20.80 -1.42 -34.80
C ILE A 9 -20.41 -2.40 -33.69
N LEU A 10 -19.50 -3.33 -34.01
CA LEU A 10 -18.84 -4.14 -33.00
C LEU A 10 -17.90 -3.22 -32.21
N VAL A 11 -18.30 -2.84 -31.00
CA VAL A 11 -17.39 -2.20 -30.04
C VAL A 11 -16.51 -3.33 -29.50
N LEU A 12 -15.31 -3.50 -30.07
CA LEU A 12 -14.31 -4.36 -29.44
C LEU A 12 -13.94 -3.76 -28.08
N PRO A 13 -13.86 -4.56 -27.01
CA PRO A 13 -13.29 -4.08 -25.77
C PRO A 13 -11.83 -3.74 -26.05
N LEU A 14 -11.40 -2.61 -25.48
CA LEU A 14 -10.01 -2.18 -25.44
C LEU A 14 -9.23 -3.27 -24.67
N LEU A 15 -8.72 -4.28 -25.38
CA LEU A 15 -7.74 -5.19 -24.81
C LEU A 15 -6.51 -4.34 -24.53
N ALA A 16 -6.30 -4.08 -23.24
CA ALA A 16 -5.00 -3.67 -22.72
C ALA A 16 -3.95 -4.55 -23.40
N SER A 17 -2.93 -3.91 -23.97
CA SER A 17 -1.83 -4.60 -24.63
C SER A 17 -1.17 -5.53 -23.62
N CYS A 18 -1.55 -6.81 -23.59
CA CYS A 18 -0.82 -7.84 -22.85
C CYS A 18 0.58 -7.87 -23.44
N SER A 19 1.54 -7.28 -22.71
CA SER A 19 2.94 -7.44 -23.01
C SER A 19 3.24 -8.93 -22.98
N SER A 20 3.53 -9.51 -24.14
CA SER A 20 3.55 -10.96 -24.36
C SER A 20 4.74 -11.68 -23.72
N ASN A 21 5.37 -11.11 -22.69
CA ASN A 21 6.57 -11.61 -22.01
C ASN A 21 6.57 -11.33 -20.49
N ASP A 22 5.41 -11.30 -19.82
CA ASP A 22 5.39 -11.34 -18.34
C ASP A 22 5.75 -12.77 -17.88
N PRO A 23 6.88 -12.99 -17.18
CA PRO A 23 7.28 -14.32 -16.74
C PRO A 23 6.48 -14.83 -15.53
N ILE A 24 5.74 -13.96 -14.82
CA ILE A 24 4.98 -14.32 -13.62
C ILE A 24 3.50 -14.47 -14.01
N PRO A 25 2.87 -15.64 -13.80
CA PRO A 25 1.45 -15.84 -14.10
C PRO A 25 0.55 -14.86 -13.34
N VAL A 26 -0.57 -14.46 -13.97
CA VAL A 26 -1.55 -13.55 -13.36
C VAL A 26 -2.04 -14.09 -12.00
N ALA A 27 -2.39 -15.37 -11.92
CA ALA A 27 -2.81 -15.99 -10.67
C ALA A 27 -1.75 -15.92 -9.56
N THR A 28 -0.45 -15.98 -9.91
CA THR A 28 0.64 -15.78 -8.96
C THR A 28 0.69 -14.32 -8.48
N ARG A 29 0.45 -13.35 -9.37
CA ARG A 29 0.41 -11.93 -8.97
C ARG A 29 -0.77 -11.64 -8.04
N GLU A 30 -1.95 -12.20 -8.37
CA GLU A 30 -3.15 -12.09 -7.54
C GLU A 30 -2.92 -12.74 -6.17
N HIS A 31 -2.31 -13.92 -6.11
CA HIS A 31 -1.96 -14.58 -4.84
C HIS A 31 -1.11 -13.69 -3.93
N TRP A 32 -0.05 -13.05 -4.46
CA TRP A 32 0.82 -12.21 -3.63
C TRP A 32 0.25 -10.83 -3.33
N MET A 33 -0.61 -10.30 -4.21
CA MET A 33 -1.37 -9.09 -3.90
C MET A 33 -2.36 -9.37 -2.76
N GLN A 34 -3.07 -10.50 -2.80
CA GLN A 34 -3.93 -10.92 -1.70
C GLN A 34 -3.14 -11.04 -0.39
N ARG A 35 -1.94 -11.61 -0.43
CA ARG A 35 -1.09 -11.69 0.76
C ARG A 35 -0.72 -10.32 1.34
N ALA A 36 -0.49 -9.31 0.49
CA ALA A 36 -0.25 -7.93 0.91
C ALA A 36 -1.50 -7.27 1.51
N ILE A 37 -2.70 -7.61 1.02
CA ILE A 37 -3.99 -7.21 1.61
C ILE A 37 -4.16 -7.85 2.99
N ASP A 38 -3.97 -9.16 3.11
CA ASP A 38 -4.16 -9.91 4.36
C ASP A 38 -3.26 -9.37 5.49
N ALA A 39 -2.01 -9.02 5.13
CA ALA A 39 -1.02 -8.45 6.05
C ALA A 39 -1.51 -7.19 6.76
N LEU A 40 -2.39 -6.41 6.15
CA LEU A 40 -2.98 -5.22 6.77
C LEU A 40 -3.69 -5.61 8.08
N SER A 41 -4.56 -6.61 8.02
CA SER A 41 -5.32 -7.02 9.21
C SER A 41 -4.46 -7.75 10.24
N GLU A 42 -3.53 -8.60 9.77
CA GLU A 42 -2.63 -9.38 10.62
C GLU A 42 -1.68 -8.48 11.43
N LEU A 43 -1.06 -7.50 10.78
CA LEU A 43 0.00 -6.67 11.39
C LEU A 43 -0.55 -5.43 12.12
N THR A 44 -1.77 -4.99 11.79
CA THR A 44 -2.46 -3.92 12.54
C THR A 44 -3.40 -4.45 13.62
N SER A 45 -3.67 -5.76 13.63
CA SER A 45 -4.60 -6.43 14.56
C SER A 45 -6.02 -5.85 14.54
N THR A 46 -6.46 -5.37 13.37
CA THR A 46 -7.83 -4.90 13.13
C THR A 46 -8.31 -5.31 11.74
N PRO A 47 -9.58 -5.74 11.58
CA PRO A 47 -10.17 -5.97 10.26
C PRO A 47 -10.40 -4.66 9.47
N CYS A 48 -10.28 -3.50 10.14
CA CYS A 48 -10.57 -2.18 9.55
C CYS A 48 -9.30 -1.30 9.49
N PRO A 49 -8.28 -1.68 8.71
CA PRO A 49 -7.02 -0.95 8.67
C PRO A 49 -7.21 0.43 8.02
N PHE A 50 -7.00 1.50 8.81
CA PHE A 50 -6.83 2.84 8.25
C PHE A 50 -5.43 2.96 7.63
N GLU A 51 -5.26 3.78 6.60
CA GLU A 51 -4.01 3.86 5.83
C GLU A 51 -3.58 2.47 5.32
N ALA A 52 -4.44 1.85 4.51
CA ALA A 52 -4.36 0.46 4.06
C ALA A 52 -3.22 0.17 3.05
N PHE A 53 -2.04 0.75 3.29
CA PHE A 53 -0.81 0.56 2.55
C PHE A 53 -0.04 -0.64 3.12
N GLY A 54 -0.17 -1.78 2.47
CA GLY A 54 0.49 -3.03 2.81
C GLY A 54 1.41 -3.45 1.66
N ALA A 55 2.47 -4.20 1.98
CA ALA A 55 3.39 -4.74 0.99
C ALA A 55 3.88 -6.14 1.34
N ALA A 56 4.14 -6.94 0.31
CA ALA A 56 4.76 -8.26 0.38
C ALA A 56 5.97 -8.31 -0.56
N ILE A 57 7.07 -8.88 -0.08
CA ILE A 57 8.29 -9.09 -0.87
C ILE A 57 8.54 -10.59 -1.03
N VAL A 58 8.71 -11.02 -2.27
CA VAL A 58 8.61 -12.42 -2.68
C VAL A 58 9.80 -12.82 -3.53
N ASN A 59 10.30 -14.03 -3.33
CA ASN A 59 11.21 -14.70 -4.23
C ASN A 59 10.43 -15.69 -5.13
N HIS A 60 10.18 -15.32 -6.38
CA HIS A 60 9.49 -16.20 -7.34
C HIS A 60 10.34 -17.37 -7.84
N THR A 61 11.66 -17.37 -7.58
CA THR A 61 12.55 -18.44 -8.04
C THR A 61 12.59 -19.63 -7.09
N ASP A 62 12.22 -19.41 -5.82
CA ASP A 62 12.11 -20.47 -4.82
C ASP A 62 10.70 -21.03 -4.82
N VAL A 63 10.52 -22.16 -5.50
CA VAL A 63 9.25 -22.88 -5.59
C VAL A 63 9.25 -24.17 -4.77
N THR A 64 10.11 -24.25 -3.75
CA THR A 64 10.26 -25.45 -2.93
C THR A 64 9.00 -25.78 -2.15
N ASN A 65 8.33 -24.75 -1.60
CA ASN A 65 7.14 -24.89 -0.75
C ASN A 65 5.84 -24.45 -1.42
N SER A 66 5.91 -23.70 -2.51
CA SER A 66 4.75 -23.13 -3.22
C SER A 66 5.06 -22.89 -4.69
N GLU A 67 4.09 -23.16 -5.57
CA GLU A 67 4.22 -22.87 -7.01
C GLU A 67 4.26 -21.36 -7.33
N HIS A 68 3.88 -20.51 -6.36
CA HIS A 68 3.85 -19.06 -6.51
C HIS A 68 5.18 -18.38 -6.11
N GLY A 69 6.10 -19.09 -5.44
CA GLY A 69 7.32 -18.54 -4.87
C GLY A 69 7.35 -18.61 -3.33
N GLU A 70 8.40 -18.05 -2.73
CA GLU A 70 8.60 -17.98 -1.29
C GLU A 70 8.40 -16.53 -0.80
N LEU A 71 7.60 -16.33 0.26
CA LEU A 71 7.46 -15.04 0.92
C LEU A 71 8.73 -14.74 1.74
N ILE A 72 9.36 -13.59 1.51
CA ILE A 72 10.52 -13.16 2.31
C ILE A 72 10.07 -12.32 3.50
N CYS A 73 9.24 -11.32 3.26
CA CYS A 73 8.76 -10.44 4.33
C CYS A 73 7.50 -9.67 3.94
N LEU A 74 6.89 -9.05 4.95
CA LEU A 74 5.72 -8.19 4.84
C LEU A 74 6.00 -6.84 5.50
N GLY A 75 5.24 -5.84 5.10
CA GLY A 75 5.22 -4.52 5.73
C GLY A 75 3.85 -3.88 5.64
N VAL A 76 3.53 -3.05 6.63
CA VAL A 76 2.35 -2.19 6.62
C VAL A 76 2.77 -0.79 7.05
N ASN A 77 2.06 0.22 6.56
CA ASN A 77 2.27 1.58 7.01
C ASN A 77 2.21 1.65 8.55
N SER A 78 3.28 2.17 9.13
CA SER A 78 3.50 2.25 10.57
C SER A 78 3.88 3.66 11.03
N ILE A 79 3.59 4.70 10.22
CA ILE A 79 3.99 6.08 10.51
C ILE A 79 3.47 6.55 11.87
N MET A 80 2.20 6.28 12.17
CA MET A 80 1.56 6.71 13.42
C MET A 80 2.00 5.85 14.60
N LYS A 81 2.11 4.54 14.38
CA LYS A 81 2.50 3.58 15.42
C LYS A 81 3.91 3.83 15.94
N LEU A 82 4.83 4.24 15.06
CA LEU A 82 6.26 4.37 15.36
C LEU A 82 6.77 5.81 15.34
N GLY A 83 5.93 6.78 14.98
CA GLY A 83 6.32 8.19 14.88
C GLY A 83 7.39 8.45 13.81
N ASN A 84 7.46 7.61 12.77
CA ASN A 84 8.46 7.70 11.71
C ASN A 84 7.78 7.95 10.35
N PRO A 85 7.93 9.13 9.75
CA PRO A 85 7.22 9.48 8.52
C PRO A 85 7.68 8.69 7.30
N THR A 86 8.79 7.95 7.38
CA THR A 86 9.29 7.17 6.24
C THR A 86 8.80 5.73 6.24
N LEU A 87 8.15 5.23 7.31
CA LEU A 87 7.70 3.83 7.42
C LEU A 87 6.32 3.60 6.79
N HIS A 88 6.22 3.87 5.49
CA HIS A 88 5.13 3.44 4.63
C HIS A 88 5.19 1.91 4.42
N GLY A 89 4.16 1.31 3.83
CA GLY A 89 4.09 -0.15 3.64
C GLY A 89 5.31 -0.72 2.92
N GLU A 90 5.76 -0.07 1.86
CA GLU A 90 6.86 -0.51 1.01
C GLU A 90 8.21 -0.41 1.71
N THR A 91 8.49 0.73 2.36
CA THR A 91 9.74 0.94 3.10
C THR A 91 9.79 0.12 4.39
N ALA A 92 8.65 -0.08 5.05
CA ALA A 92 8.54 -1.01 6.18
C ALA A 92 8.86 -2.44 5.74
N ALA A 93 8.34 -2.90 4.60
CA ALA A 93 8.66 -4.21 4.04
C ALA A 93 10.16 -4.31 3.71
N ILE A 94 10.74 -3.34 2.99
CA ILE A 94 12.17 -3.32 2.66
C ILE A 94 13.04 -3.38 3.93
N ASN A 95 12.68 -2.63 4.97
CA ASN A 95 13.38 -2.64 6.25
C ASN A 95 13.30 -4.03 6.92
N ASN A 96 12.11 -4.63 6.95
CA ASN A 96 11.91 -5.96 7.53
C ASN A 96 12.70 -7.03 6.76
N CYS A 97 12.66 -7.01 5.43
CA CYS A 97 13.42 -7.91 4.59
C CYS A 97 14.93 -7.75 4.79
N SER A 98 15.42 -6.52 4.95
CA SER A 98 16.84 -6.28 5.21
C SER A 98 17.30 -6.94 6.51
N GLY A 99 16.48 -6.88 7.56
CA GLY A 99 16.72 -7.59 8.82
C GLY A 99 16.67 -9.11 8.67
N ILE A 100 15.66 -9.63 7.97
CA ILE A 100 15.48 -11.08 7.74
C ILE A 100 16.63 -11.66 6.93
N LEU A 101 16.98 -11.03 5.81
CA LEU A 101 18.03 -11.53 4.91
C LEU A 101 19.42 -11.53 5.57
N THR A 102 19.66 -10.64 6.53
CA THR A 102 20.94 -10.55 7.26
C THR A 102 20.97 -11.33 8.57
N SER A 103 19.88 -12.03 8.90
CA SER A 103 19.73 -12.86 10.11
C SER A 103 19.45 -14.32 9.74
N ASP A 104 19.44 -15.20 10.74
CA ASP A 104 18.99 -16.59 10.55
C ASP A 104 17.57 -16.64 9.95
N PRO A 105 17.30 -17.47 8.93
CA PRO A 105 18.16 -18.53 8.39
C PRO A 105 19.16 -18.10 7.29
N TYR A 106 19.02 -16.89 6.75
CA TYR A 106 19.75 -16.46 5.54
C TYR A 106 21.20 -16.06 5.82
N ASN A 107 21.44 -15.33 6.92
CA ASN A 107 22.76 -14.88 7.38
C ASN A 107 23.61 -14.19 6.30
N LEU A 108 22.98 -13.48 5.36
CA LEU A 108 23.68 -12.77 4.27
C LEU A 108 24.43 -11.56 4.82
N SER A 109 25.61 -11.27 4.27
CA SER A 109 26.23 -9.97 4.46
C SER A 109 25.37 -8.86 3.84
N GLY A 110 25.56 -7.60 4.26
CA GLY A 110 24.81 -6.48 3.67
C GLY A 110 24.95 -6.38 2.14
N ALA A 111 26.13 -6.70 1.59
CA ALA A 111 26.34 -6.72 0.14
C ALA A 111 25.64 -7.89 -0.57
N GLU A 112 25.47 -9.02 0.11
CA GLU A 112 24.69 -10.17 -0.39
C GLU A 112 23.19 -9.88 -0.33
N ALA A 113 22.69 -9.30 0.77
CA ALA A 113 21.29 -8.89 0.90
C ALA A 113 20.90 -7.86 -0.18
N LEU A 114 21.75 -6.85 -0.42
CA LEU A 114 21.55 -5.86 -1.50
C LEU A 114 21.53 -6.50 -2.90
N ARG A 115 22.25 -7.61 -3.11
CA ARG A 115 22.18 -8.36 -4.36
C ARG A 115 20.92 -9.20 -4.44
N ALA A 116 20.51 -9.82 -3.33
CA ALA A 116 19.31 -10.65 -3.26
C ALA A 116 18.05 -9.86 -3.66
N PHE A 117 17.90 -8.60 -3.23
CA PHE A 117 16.77 -7.75 -3.63
C PHE A 117 16.53 -7.67 -5.15
N ARG A 118 17.57 -7.85 -5.96
CA ARG A 118 17.49 -7.81 -7.44
C ARG A 118 16.75 -8.98 -8.06
N ASP A 119 16.63 -10.08 -7.32
CA ASP A 119 15.89 -11.27 -7.73
C ASP A 119 14.49 -11.31 -7.12
N LEU A 120 14.17 -10.38 -6.22
CA LEU A 120 12.89 -10.30 -5.53
C LEU A 120 11.88 -9.42 -6.29
N SER A 121 10.62 -9.64 -5.97
CA SER A 121 9.49 -8.83 -6.43
C SER A 121 8.78 -8.20 -5.24
N ILE A 122 8.29 -6.98 -5.40
CA ILE A 122 7.48 -6.29 -4.38
C ILE A 122 6.05 -6.09 -4.89
N TYR A 123 5.09 -6.46 -4.05
CA TYR A 123 3.65 -6.26 -4.23
C TYR A 123 3.19 -5.24 -3.19
N THR A 124 2.43 -4.24 -3.58
CA THR A 124 1.86 -3.23 -2.67
C THR A 124 0.41 -2.95 -2.98
N THR A 125 -0.41 -2.75 -1.95
CA THR A 125 -1.85 -2.52 -2.10
C THR A 125 -2.18 -1.23 -2.86
N ALA A 126 -1.23 -0.29 -2.98
CA ALA A 126 -1.36 0.88 -3.83
C ALA A 126 -0.05 1.31 -4.51
N GLU A 127 -0.16 2.14 -5.54
CA GLU A 127 0.97 2.77 -6.21
C GLU A 127 1.85 3.52 -5.19
N ALA A 128 3.14 3.30 -5.31
CA ALA A 128 4.14 3.80 -4.38
C ALA A 128 4.33 5.29 -4.58
N CYS A 129 4.34 6.05 -3.48
CA CYS A 129 4.64 7.46 -3.56
C CYS A 129 6.11 7.67 -4.02
N PRO A 130 6.50 8.86 -4.51
CA PRO A 130 7.86 9.12 -5.00
C PRO A 130 9.01 8.67 -4.07
N MET A 131 8.82 8.76 -2.74
CA MET A 131 9.79 8.23 -1.76
C MET A 131 9.93 6.71 -1.88
N CYS A 132 8.83 5.98 -1.79
CA CYS A 132 8.80 4.52 -1.86
C CYS A 132 9.20 4.00 -3.24
N ALA A 133 8.73 4.63 -4.32
CA ALA A 133 9.10 4.29 -5.69
C ALA A 133 10.62 4.44 -5.91
N THR A 134 11.22 5.51 -5.38
CA THR A 134 12.68 5.69 -5.41
C THR A 134 13.40 4.61 -4.59
N ALA A 135 12.89 4.25 -3.40
CA ALA A 135 13.46 3.19 -2.58
C ALA A 135 13.40 1.81 -3.28
N ILE A 136 12.27 1.47 -3.90
CA ILE A 136 12.10 0.27 -4.73
C ILE A 136 13.13 0.25 -5.85
N ARG A 137 13.29 1.38 -6.53
CA ARG A 137 14.23 1.49 -7.64
C ARG A 137 15.69 1.34 -7.21
N TRP A 138 16.08 1.91 -6.07
CA TRP A 138 17.43 1.77 -5.49
C TRP A 138 17.72 0.35 -4.99
N ALA A 139 16.73 -0.31 -4.39
CA ALA A 139 16.83 -1.72 -4.00
C ALA A 139 17.02 -2.63 -5.23
N GLY A 140 16.50 -2.18 -6.39
CA GLY A 140 16.72 -2.83 -7.67
C GLY A 140 15.86 -4.06 -7.89
N PHE A 141 14.68 -4.12 -7.26
CA PHE A 141 13.69 -5.18 -7.44
C PHE A 141 13.45 -5.51 -8.91
N LYS A 142 13.22 -6.79 -9.19
CA LYS A 142 12.94 -7.28 -10.54
C LYS A 142 11.57 -6.84 -11.03
N ASP A 143 10.57 -6.99 -10.17
CA ASP A 143 9.18 -6.61 -10.44
C ASP A 143 8.64 -5.76 -9.29
N TYR A 144 7.90 -4.72 -9.66
CA TYR A 144 7.14 -3.85 -8.80
C TYR A 144 5.68 -3.89 -9.23
N THR A 145 4.84 -4.51 -8.41
CA THR A 145 3.41 -4.71 -8.66
C THR A 145 2.59 -3.89 -7.68
N TYR A 146 1.53 -3.24 -8.15
CA TYR A 146 0.61 -2.51 -7.28
C TYR A 146 -0.86 -2.71 -7.65
N GLY A 147 -1.75 -2.53 -6.65
CA GLY A 147 -3.20 -2.55 -6.84
C GLY A 147 -3.75 -1.16 -7.17
N THR A 148 -4.20 -0.42 -6.16
CA THR A 148 -4.83 0.91 -6.32
C THR A 148 -3.87 1.92 -6.95
N SER A 149 -4.20 2.50 -8.10
CA SER A 149 -3.37 3.55 -8.71
C SER A 149 -3.32 4.85 -7.88
N GLY A 150 -2.25 5.63 -8.01
CA GLY A 150 -2.11 6.95 -7.36
C GLY A 150 -3.18 7.94 -7.83
N LYS A 151 -3.65 7.80 -9.08
CA LYS A 151 -4.80 8.56 -9.60
C LYS A 151 -6.08 8.20 -8.85
N THR A 152 -6.33 6.91 -8.62
CA THR A 152 -7.49 6.45 -7.86
C THR A 152 -7.42 6.95 -6.43
N LEU A 153 -6.28 6.80 -5.74
CA LEU A 153 -6.05 7.35 -4.40
C LEU A 153 -6.41 8.84 -4.32
N LYS A 154 -5.88 9.66 -5.25
CA LYS A 154 -6.17 11.09 -5.32
C LYS A 154 -7.67 11.37 -5.52
N SER A 155 -8.33 10.59 -6.38
CA SER A 155 -9.78 10.72 -6.59
C SER A 155 -10.63 10.36 -5.37
N GLN A 156 -10.11 9.48 -4.50
CA GLN A 156 -10.72 9.07 -3.25
C GLN A 156 -10.35 9.97 -2.07
N GLY A 157 -9.67 11.10 -2.31
CA GLY A 157 -9.34 12.08 -1.27
C GLY A 157 -8.01 11.87 -0.56
N TRP A 158 -7.22 10.86 -0.95
CA TRP A 158 -5.89 10.66 -0.41
C TRP A 158 -4.91 11.71 -0.94
N PRO A 159 -4.16 12.40 -0.06
CA PRO A 159 -3.08 13.27 -0.50
C PRO A 159 -2.01 12.46 -1.25
N GLN A 160 -1.76 12.82 -2.51
CA GLN A 160 -0.76 12.18 -3.35
C GLN A 160 0.11 13.22 -4.05
N LEU A 161 1.41 12.95 -4.11
CA LEU A 161 2.31 13.71 -4.97
C LEU A 161 1.93 13.43 -6.43
N SER A 162 1.94 14.46 -7.27
CA SER A 162 1.50 14.35 -8.68
C SER A 162 2.63 13.87 -9.60
N LEU A 163 3.40 12.88 -9.15
CA LEU A 163 4.49 12.22 -9.91
C LEU A 163 4.24 10.72 -9.81
N SER A 164 3.97 10.08 -10.96
CA SER A 164 3.70 8.63 -11.02
C SER A 164 4.99 7.81 -10.90
N SER A 165 4.85 6.53 -10.54
CA SER A 165 5.98 5.60 -10.51
C SER A 165 6.61 5.41 -11.90
N SER A 166 5.79 5.34 -12.95
CA SER A 166 6.28 5.21 -14.33
C SER A 166 7.09 6.42 -14.76
N GLU A 167 6.56 7.64 -14.52
CA GLU A 167 7.28 8.88 -14.81
C GLU A 167 8.58 8.98 -14.02
N LEU A 168 8.56 8.60 -12.73
CA LEU A 168 9.78 8.55 -11.92
C LEU A 168 10.81 7.58 -12.50
N PHE A 169 10.39 6.40 -12.95
CA PHE A 169 11.29 5.35 -13.45
C PHE A 169 11.93 5.75 -14.79
N GLU A 170 11.29 6.58 -15.61
CA GLU A 170 11.90 7.15 -16.83
C GLU A 170 13.18 7.95 -16.52
N HIS A 171 13.30 8.51 -15.31
CA HIS A 171 14.47 9.28 -14.87
C HIS A 171 15.56 8.44 -14.18
N THR A 172 15.51 7.11 -14.29
CA THR A 172 16.38 6.20 -13.52
C THR A 172 17.35 5.38 -14.38
N SER A 173 17.60 5.83 -15.62
CA SER A 173 18.42 5.13 -16.62
C SER A 173 19.90 4.96 -16.25
N SER A 174 20.39 5.68 -15.23
CA SER A 174 21.77 5.55 -14.73
C SER A 174 21.96 4.38 -13.77
N LEU A 175 20.88 3.77 -13.30
CA LEU A 175 20.93 2.64 -12.38
C LEU A 175 21.14 1.31 -13.15
N PRO A 176 21.89 0.36 -12.57
CA PRO A 176 22.33 -0.84 -13.30
C PRO A 176 21.26 -1.93 -13.43
N THR A 177 20.15 -1.82 -12.71
CA THR A 177 19.03 -2.77 -12.73
C THR A 177 17.87 -2.22 -13.54
N GLU A 178 16.99 -3.09 -14.02
CA GLU A 178 15.69 -2.71 -14.55
C GLU A 178 14.61 -3.29 -13.64
N THR A 179 13.53 -2.53 -13.43
CA THR A 179 12.38 -2.96 -12.62
C THR A 179 11.13 -2.88 -13.47
N ARG A 180 10.44 -4.01 -13.64
CA ARG A 180 9.15 -4.05 -14.34
C ARG A 180 8.06 -3.45 -13.44
N ILE A 181 7.29 -2.51 -13.95
CA ILE A 181 6.07 -2.01 -13.28
C ILE A 181 4.87 -2.82 -13.77
N VAL A 182 4.07 -3.36 -12.85
CA VAL A 182 2.82 -4.07 -13.14
C VAL A 182 1.68 -3.42 -12.35
N PRO A 183 0.86 -2.57 -13.00
CA PRO A 183 -0.20 -1.83 -12.33
C PRO A 183 -1.48 -2.67 -12.16
N ASP A 184 -2.38 -2.17 -11.32
CA ASP A 184 -3.79 -2.54 -11.24
C ASP A 184 -4.08 -4.03 -10.91
N VAL A 185 -3.17 -4.74 -10.21
CA VAL A 185 -3.41 -6.12 -9.77
C VAL A 185 -4.35 -6.14 -8.56
N LEU A 186 -5.49 -6.83 -8.68
CA LEU A 186 -6.58 -6.84 -7.69
C LEU A 186 -7.06 -5.43 -7.28
N ALA A 187 -7.08 -4.48 -8.22
CA ALA A 187 -7.54 -3.12 -7.96
C ALA A 187 -9.01 -3.07 -7.46
N ASP A 188 -9.83 -4.03 -7.85
CA ASP A 188 -11.21 -4.20 -7.37
C ASP A 188 -11.29 -4.58 -5.89
N GLU A 189 -10.26 -5.22 -5.35
CA GLU A 189 -10.12 -5.53 -3.92
C GLU A 189 -9.41 -4.42 -3.15
N THR A 190 -8.40 -3.78 -3.73
CA THR A 190 -7.63 -2.73 -3.04
C THR A 190 -8.31 -1.37 -3.04
N ASP A 191 -9.02 -0.99 -4.11
CA ASP A 191 -9.70 0.31 -4.20
C ASP A 191 -10.71 0.52 -3.04
N PRO A 192 -11.56 -0.46 -2.68
CA PRO A 192 -12.45 -0.34 -1.53
C PRO A 192 -11.73 -0.07 -0.22
N LEU A 193 -10.53 -0.65 0.00
CA LEU A 193 -9.76 -0.49 1.24
C LEU A 193 -9.42 0.98 1.51
N PHE A 194 -9.22 1.78 0.46
CA PHE A 194 -8.92 3.21 0.56
C PHE A 194 -10.18 4.08 0.52
N ARG A 195 -11.21 3.64 -0.19
CA ARG A 195 -12.44 4.41 -0.41
C ARG A 195 -13.19 4.71 0.88
N TRP A 196 -13.43 3.70 1.72
CA TRP A 196 -14.30 3.83 2.90
C TRP A 196 -13.80 4.84 3.94
N GLN A 197 -12.51 5.19 3.87
CA GLN A 197 -11.79 6.03 4.83
C GLN A 197 -12.11 7.52 4.68
N TYR A 198 -12.40 7.97 3.46
CA TYR A 198 -12.78 9.34 3.15
C TYR A 198 -14.15 9.47 2.46
N ASP A 199 -14.75 8.35 2.08
CA ASP A 199 -16.13 8.26 1.59
C ASP A 199 -17.02 7.56 2.62
N SER A 200 -17.90 8.34 3.25
CA SER A 200 -18.88 7.85 4.23
C SER A 200 -19.89 6.84 3.65
N SER A 201 -20.02 6.78 2.31
CA SER A 201 -20.86 5.81 1.59
C SER A 201 -20.08 4.59 1.11
N GLY A 202 -18.75 4.56 1.28
CA GLY A 202 -17.93 3.42 0.91
C GLY A 202 -18.33 2.15 1.68
N LYS A 203 -18.15 0.99 1.07
CA LYS A 203 -18.39 -0.29 1.75
C LYS A 203 -17.28 -0.53 2.79
N CYS A 204 -17.65 -0.90 4.01
CA CYS A 204 -16.67 -1.29 5.02
C CYS A 204 -15.95 -2.60 4.62
N PRO A 205 -14.68 -2.79 5.05
CA PRO A 205 -13.98 -4.06 4.87
C PRO A 205 -14.74 -5.22 5.53
N ALA A 206 -14.41 -6.46 5.12
CA ALA A 206 -14.97 -7.64 5.77
C ALA A 206 -14.61 -7.67 7.27
N GLY A 207 -15.58 -7.99 8.13
CA GLY A 207 -15.41 -7.93 9.59
C GLY A 207 -15.52 -6.51 10.18
N CYS A 208 -15.93 -5.54 9.38
CA CYS A 208 -16.18 -4.17 9.82
C CYS A 208 -17.63 -3.75 9.56
N ARG A 209 -18.12 -2.87 10.41
CA ARG A 209 -19.40 -2.17 10.28
C ARG A 209 -19.22 -0.66 10.35
N ARG A 210 -20.13 0.09 9.74
CA ARG A 210 -20.16 1.55 9.84
C ARG A 210 -20.71 1.99 11.20
N ALA A 211 -20.01 2.91 11.85
CA ALA A 211 -20.44 3.50 13.13
C ALA A 211 -20.22 5.02 13.16
N ARG A 212 -20.96 5.71 14.03
CA ARG A 212 -20.68 7.11 14.36
C ARG A 212 -19.55 7.16 15.38
N VAL A 213 -18.60 8.06 15.14
CA VAL A 213 -17.51 8.37 16.06
C VAL A 213 -17.53 9.85 16.37
N MET A 214 -17.29 10.19 17.64
CA MET A 214 -17.09 11.59 18.02
C MET A 214 -15.70 12.04 17.55
N ASP A 215 -15.64 13.07 16.73
CA ASP A 215 -14.37 13.75 16.46
C ASP A 215 -14.05 14.66 17.65
N THR A 216 -13.07 14.25 18.47
CA THR A 216 -12.69 14.94 19.70
C THR A 216 -12.08 16.33 19.48
N GLU A 217 -11.66 16.66 18.25
CA GLU A 217 -11.05 17.96 17.94
C GLU A 217 -12.08 19.03 17.53
N ASN A 218 -13.18 18.63 16.90
CA ASN A 218 -14.15 19.56 16.29
C ASN A 218 -15.58 19.45 16.86
N GLY A 219 -15.88 18.42 17.66
CA GLY A 219 -17.23 18.18 18.19
C GLY A 219 -18.26 17.73 17.14
N GLU A 220 -17.81 17.45 15.91
CA GLU A 220 -18.63 16.92 14.82
C GLU A 220 -18.70 15.38 14.89
N HIS A 221 -19.82 14.82 14.46
CA HIS A 221 -20.02 13.37 14.40
C HIS A 221 -19.57 12.85 13.03
N GLY A 222 -18.41 12.20 12.98
CA GLY A 222 -17.94 11.48 11.79
C GLY A 222 -18.56 10.09 11.67
N ARG A 223 -18.50 9.48 10.49
CA ARG A 223 -18.81 8.05 10.30
C ARG A 223 -17.57 7.32 9.79
N THR A 224 -17.19 6.23 10.45
CA THR A 224 -16.02 5.41 10.08
C THR A 224 -16.36 3.93 10.19
N CYS A 225 -15.53 3.07 9.59
CA CYS A 225 -15.67 1.64 9.75
C CYS A 225 -14.93 1.20 11.02
N ILE A 226 -15.60 0.38 11.84
CA ILE A 226 -15.08 -0.19 13.07
C ILE A 226 -15.29 -1.71 13.06
N PRO A 227 -14.53 -2.49 13.84
CA PRO A 227 -14.75 -3.93 13.91
C PRO A 227 -16.19 -4.26 14.34
N GLY A 228 -16.84 -5.19 13.64
CA GLY A 228 -18.21 -5.60 13.94
C GLY A 228 -18.95 -6.20 12.75
N ASP A 229 -20.14 -6.74 13.00
CA ASP A 229 -20.97 -7.36 11.96
C ASP A 229 -21.76 -6.28 11.18
N PRO A 230 -21.71 -6.26 9.83
CA PRO A 230 -22.49 -5.33 9.02
C PRO A 230 -24.01 -5.35 9.29
N SER A 231 -24.56 -6.47 9.76
CA SER A 231 -25.99 -6.58 10.12
C SER A 231 -26.38 -5.72 11.33
N GLU A 232 -25.40 -5.26 12.11
CA GLU A 232 -25.62 -4.39 13.27
C GLU A 232 -25.58 -2.89 12.92
N GLU A 233 -25.36 -2.53 11.65
CA GLU A 233 -25.28 -1.11 11.24
C GLU A 233 -26.60 -0.35 11.46
N GLU A 234 -27.74 -0.98 11.17
CA GLU A 234 -29.07 -0.35 11.33
C GLU A 234 -29.53 -0.31 12.80
N SER A 235 -29.22 -1.35 13.57
CA SER A 235 -29.63 -1.45 14.99
C SER A 235 -28.87 -0.51 15.90
N LEU A 236 -27.62 -0.17 15.54
CA LEU A 236 -26.73 0.71 16.32
C LEU A 236 -26.50 2.07 15.64
N ALA A 237 -27.34 2.45 14.67
CA ALA A 237 -27.20 3.70 13.88
C ALA A 237 -27.22 5.00 14.72
N GLY A 238 -27.62 4.91 16.00
CA GLY A 238 -27.61 5.99 16.99
C GLY A 238 -26.52 5.89 18.06
N GLU A 239 -25.75 4.79 18.10
CA GLU A 239 -24.69 4.60 19.09
C GLU A 239 -23.38 5.26 18.63
N VAL A 240 -22.74 5.96 19.56
CA VAL A 240 -21.39 6.48 19.38
C VAL A 240 -20.44 5.38 19.82
N ALA A 241 -19.58 4.90 18.92
CA ALA A 241 -18.53 3.98 19.30
C ALA A 241 -17.51 4.72 20.20
N GLU A 242 -17.28 4.20 21.41
CA GLU A 242 -16.25 4.73 22.31
C GLU A 242 -14.85 4.54 21.68
N ASP A 243 -14.08 5.63 21.65
CA ASP A 243 -12.69 5.79 21.22
C ASP A 243 -12.12 4.75 20.25
N VAL A 244 -12.41 4.92 18.96
CA VAL A 244 -11.55 4.41 17.88
C VAL A 244 -10.27 5.24 17.89
N ALA A 245 -9.26 4.74 18.60
CA ALA A 245 -8.00 5.42 18.86
C ALA A 245 -7.34 6.00 17.59
N LYS A 246 -7.20 7.32 17.59
CA LYS A 246 -6.14 8.16 16.98
C LYS A 246 -5.44 7.55 15.75
N GLY A 247 -6.10 7.66 14.62
CA GLY A 247 -5.51 7.48 13.29
C GLY A 247 -6.07 8.50 12.31
N THR A 248 -6.27 9.75 12.73
CA THR A 248 -6.76 10.80 11.83
C THR A 248 -5.59 11.47 11.13
N ALA A 249 -5.40 11.14 9.86
CA ALA A 249 -4.55 11.82 8.89
C ALA A 249 -5.05 13.25 8.56
N LYS A 250 -5.24 14.09 9.58
CA LYS A 250 -5.36 15.56 9.48
C LYS A 250 -4.27 16.30 10.25
N GLY A 251 -3.34 15.59 10.90
CA GLY A 251 -2.25 16.16 11.71
C GLY A 251 -1.12 16.89 10.96
N MET A 252 -1.12 16.98 9.63
CA MET A 252 -0.08 17.75 8.92
C MET A 252 -0.41 19.25 8.76
N ALA A 253 -1.67 19.66 8.90
CA ALA A 253 -2.04 21.08 8.81
C ALA A 253 -1.76 21.87 10.10
N GLY A 254 -1.80 21.22 11.26
CA GLY A 254 -1.60 21.86 12.58
C GLY A 254 -0.17 21.83 13.12
N LEU A 255 0.71 20.98 12.60
CA LEU A 255 2.04 20.77 13.19
C LEU A 255 3.05 21.87 12.88
N TRP A 256 2.82 22.69 11.87
CA TRP A 256 3.73 23.79 11.51
C TRP A 256 3.70 24.97 12.49
N SER A 257 2.67 25.09 13.33
CA SER A 257 2.57 26.19 14.30
C SER A 257 3.09 25.87 15.71
N VAL A 258 3.35 24.60 16.04
CA VAL A 258 3.80 24.21 17.40
C VAL A 258 5.32 23.95 17.48
N LEU A 259 6.00 23.78 16.33
CA LEU A 259 7.42 23.41 16.29
C LEU A 259 8.43 24.53 16.55
N PHE A 260 8.02 25.79 16.71
CA PHE A 260 8.96 26.88 17.04
C PHE A 260 9.32 26.97 18.54
N GLY A 261 8.78 26.09 19.40
CA GLY A 261 9.03 26.09 20.85
C GLY A 261 9.96 25.00 21.40
N LEU A 262 10.25 23.93 20.64
CA LEU A 262 10.83 22.69 21.19
C LEU A 262 12.33 22.47 20.87
N PHE A 263 12.95 23.30 20.03
CA PHE A 263 14.41 23.24 19.79
C PHE A 263 15.20 24.03 20.85
N LYS A 264 15.06 23.62 22.11
CA LYS A 264 15.92 24.07 23.22
C LYS A 264 16.59 22.91 23.94
N VAL A 265 17.04 21.88 23.21
CA VAL A 265 18.15 21.03 23.68
C VAL A 265 18.93 20.56 22.45
N ALA A 266 20.01 21.28 22.12
CA ALA A 266 21.07 20.69 21.33
C ALA A 266 21.76 19.64 22.21
N ALA A 267 21.70 18.37 21.81
CA ALA A 267 22.65 17.36 22.30
C ALA A 267 23.76 17.23 21.24
N PRO A 268 25.05 17.23 21.65
CA PRO A 268 26.15 17.12 20.72
C PRO A 268 26.16 15.72 20.10
N VAL A 269 26.21 15.66 18.78
CA VAL A 269 26.58 14.46 18.03
C VAL A 269 28.02 14.16 18.43
N GLY A 270 28.23 13.08 19.17
CA GLY A 270 29.56 12.54 19.42
C GLY A 270 30.10 11.96 18.12
N ASP A 271 31.33 12.35 17.77
CA ASP A 271 32.12 11.75 16.71
C ASP A 271 32.34 10.27 17.01
N GLU A 272 31.69 9.40 16.22
CA GLU A 272 32.12 8.07 15.77
C GLU A 272 30.89 7.31 15.24
N LEU A 273 30.55 7.54 13.96
CA LEU A 273 29.87 6.60 13.08
C LEU A 273 30.49 6.69 11.68
#